data_AF-A0A380UA80-F1
#
_entry.id   AF-A0A380UA80-F1
#
_cell.length_a   1.000
_cell.length_b   1.000
_cell.length_c   1.000
_cell.angle_alpha   90.00
_cell.angle_beta   90.00
_cell.angle_gamma   90.00
#
_symmetry.space_group_name_H-M   'P 1'
#
loop_
_entity.id
_entity.type
_entity.pdbx_description
1 polymer ?
#
loop_
_entity_poly.entity_id
_entity_poly.type
_entity_poly.pdbx_seq_one_letter_code
_entity_poly.pdbx_strand_id
1 'polypeptide(L)'
;MKSYQLSPTQIQTLVPHMGSCIASDMITVQGLKVAYMYREEAQSSEESGWVFLSGEEGDDYIEDPENLGFYEVNVIANYDTDIIAHLNAPAGSHFARNEQGVFERIDFEAMDLE
;
A
#
# COMPACT_ATOMS: atom_id res chain seq x y z
N MET A 1 9.53 -2.88 19.71
CA MET A 1 8.85 -1.65 19.22
C MET A 1 9.49 -1.30 17.89
N LYS A 2 8.68 -1.19 16.82
CA LYS A 2 9.17 -0.86 15.47
C LYS A 2 9.78 0.55 15.46
N SER A 3 10.83 0.75 14.68
CA SER A 3 11.45 2.07 14.45
C SER A 3 11.03 2.56 13.07
N TYR A 4 9.98 3.36 13.01
CA TYR A 4 9.46 3.90 11.75
C TYR A 4 10.42 4.91 11.12
N GLN A 5 10.43 4.98 9.80
CA GLN A 5 11.28 5.93 9.06
C GLN A 5 10.77 7.36 9.26
N LEU A 6 9.46 7.58 9.21
CA LEU A 6 8.84 8.88 9.47
C LEU A 6 8.34 8.97 10.91
N SER A 7 8.69 10.06 11.58
CA SER A 7 8.09 10.43 12.86
C SER A 7 6.73 11.11 12.66
N PRO A 8 5.85 11.13 13.69
CA PRO A 8 4.53 11.76 13.59
C PRO A 8 4.56 13.23 13.16
N THR A 9 5.63 13.98 13.48
CA THR A 9 5.76 15.40 13.12
C THR A 9 6.13 15.62 11.65
N GLN A 10 6.58 14.57 10.93
CA GLN A 10 6.88 14.61 9.50
C GLN A 10 5.65 14.28 8.63
N ILE A 11 4.61 13.69 9.21
CA ILE A 11 3.38 13.34 8.50
C ILE A 11 2.56 14.60 8.25
N GLN A 12 2.32 14.88 6.97
CA GLN A 12 1.47 15.97 6.49
C GLN A 12 0.12 15.42 6.00
N THR A 13 -0.91 16.25 5.99
CA THR A 13 -2.19 15.92 5.33
C THR A 13 -2.04 16.15 3.83
N LEU A 14 -1.76 15.08 3.09
CA LEU A 14 -1.59 15.09 1.63
C LEU A 14 -2.88 14.70 0.90
N VAL A 15 -3.71 13.87 1.53
CA VAL A 15 -4.99 13.39 0.99
C VAL A 15 -6.11 13.53 2.02
N PRO A 16 -7.38 13.62 1.58
CA PRO A 16 -8.52 13.53 2.50
C PRO A 16 -8.50 12.23 3.30
N HIS A 17 -9.30 12.15 4.36
CA HIS A 17 -9.49 10.89 5.06
C HIS A 17 -10.18 9.87 4.14
N MET A 18 -9.61 8.67 4.02
CA MET A 18 -10.06 7.59 3.13
C MET A 18 -10.19 6.25 3.86
N GLY A 19 -10.06 6.24 5.19
CA GLY A 19 -10.00 5.04 6.00
C GLY A 19 -8.59 4.44 6.08
N SER A 20 -8.51 3.30 6.78
CA SER A 20 -7.26 2.57 7.01
C SER A 20 -6.88 1.68 5.83
N CYS A 21 -5.60 1.36 5.73
CA CYS A 21 -4.98 0.50 4.74
C CYS A 21 -4.00 -0.44 5.42
N ILE A 22 -3.61 -1.50 4.72
CA ILE A 22 -2.52 -2.37 5.12
C ILE A 22 -1.24 -1.90 4.42
N ALA A 23 -0.14 -1.83 5.14
CA ALA A 23 1.18 -1.62 4.54
C ALA A 23 2.26 -2.47 5.19
N SER A 24 3.26 -2.83 4.39
CA SER A 24 4.43 -3.58 4.81
C SER A 24 5.43 -2.73 5.62
N ASP A 25 6.11 -3.35 6.57
CA ASP A 25 7.23 -2.76 7.29
C ASP A 25 8.42 -2.44 6.38
N MET A 26 8.54 -3.08 5.22
CA MET A 26 9.53 -2.67 4.22
C MET A 26 9.32 -1.21 3.79
N ILE A 27 8.07 -0.75 3.75
CA ILE A 27 7.75 0.66 3.51
C ILE A 27 7.96 1.49 4.77
N THR A 28 7.30 1.12 5.88
CA THR A 28 7.18 2.02 7.03
C THR A 28 8.40 2.02 7.97
N VAL A 29 9.17 0.92 7.99
CA VAL A 29 10.36 0.73 8.83
C VAL A 29 11.63 0.81 8.00
N GLN A 30 11.69 0.14 6.85
CA GLN A 30 12.90 0.14 6.01
C GLN A 30 12.95 1.32 5.02
N GLY A 31 11.83 2.00 4.79
CA GLY A 31 11.76 3.19 3.93
C GLY A 31 11.78 2.88 2.44
N LEU A 32 11.44 1.64 2.04
CA LEU A 32 11.25 1.32 0.64
C LEU A 32 10.01 2.01 0.08
N LYS A 33 10.04 2.33 -1.21
CA LYS A 33 8.88 2.88 -1.90
C LYS A 33 7.84 1.79 -2.14
N VAL A 34 6.60 2.21 -2.37
CA VAL A 34 5.54 1.33 -2.84
C VAL A 34 5.87 0.94 -4.28
N ALA A 35 6.02 -0.35 -4.55
CA ALA A 35 6.16 -0.87 -5.90
C ALA A 35 4.95 -1.69 -6.34
N TYR A 36 4.15 -2.19 -5.40
CA TYR A 36 2.92 -2.90 -5.69
C TYR A 36 1.80 -2.43 -4.76
N MET A 37 0.63 -2.17 -5.31
CA MET A 37 -0.56 -1.83 -4.52
C MET A 37 -1.81 -2.38 -5.16
N TYR A 38 -2.74 -2.79 -4.33
CA TYR A 38 -4.03 -3.27 -4.78
C TYR A 38 -5.12 -2.89 -3.80
N ARG A 39 -6.36 -2.89 -4.29
CA ARG A 39 -7.52 -2.50 -3.50
C ARG A 39 -8.51 -3.65 -3.42
N GLU A 40 -8.76 -4.14 -2.23
CA GLU A 40 -9.83 -5.10 -1.94
C GLU A 40 -11.14 -4.38 -1.62
N GLU A 41 -12.22 -5.15 -1.55
CA GLU A 41 -13.47 -4.66 -0.96
C GLU A 41 -13.25 -4.36 0.52
N ALA A 42 -13.54 -3.13 0.94
CA ALA A 42 -13.42 -2.73 2.32
C ALA A 42 -14.42 -3.50 3.20
N GLN A 43 -13.98 -4.00 4.36
CA GLN A 43 -14.85 -4.76 5.26
C GLN A 43 -15.75 -3.85 6.10
N SER A 44 -15.41 -2.56 6.19
CA SER A 44 -16.18 -1.54 6.89
C SER A 44 -16.00 -0.15 6.28
N SER A 45 -16.78 0.83 6.73
CA SER A 45 -16.63 2.24 6.33
C SER A 45 -15.31 2.87 6.78
N GLU A 46 -14.63 2.26 7.76
CA GLU A 46 -13.37 2.75 8.33
C GLU A 46 -12.15 2.19 7.57
N GLU A 47 -12.36 1.31 6.61
CA GLU A 47 -11.31 0.71 5.80
C GLU A 47 -11.37 1.24 4.36
N SER A 48 -10.20 1.53 3.82
CA SER A 48 -10.06 1.96 2.43
C SER A 48 -10.07 0.77 1.46
N GLY A 49 -9.70 -0.42 1.94
CA GLY A 49 -9.42 -1.61 1.14
C GLY A 49 -8.03 -1.63 0.50
N TRP A 50 -7.22 -0.56 0.63
CA TRP A 50 -5.88 -0.53 0.05
C TRP A 50 -4.88 -1.40 0.81
N VAL A 51 -4.04 -2.08 0.05
CA VAL A 51 -2.84 -2.77 0.50
C VAL A 51 -1.64 -2.21 -0.27
N PHE A 52 -0.58 -1.85 0.46
CA PHE A 52 0.65 -1.26 -0.11
C PHE A 52 1.87 -2.11 0.25
N LEU A 53 2.62 -2.51 -0.79
CA LEU A 53 3.77 -3.40 -0.71
C LEU A 53 4.97 -2.79 -1.47
N SER A 54 6.17 -3.12 -1.02
CA SER A 54 7.41 -2.67 -1.66
C SER A 54 7.80 -3.51 -2.88
N GLY A 55 7.16 -4.67 -3.08
CA GLY A 55 7.45 -5.61 -4.16
C GLY A 55 8.59 -6.59 -3.85
N GLU A 56 9.27 -6.40 -2.71
CA GLU A 56 10.35 -7.25 -2.22
C GLU A 56 9.86 -8.24 -1.14
N GLU A 57 8.57 -8.17 -0.78
CA GLU A 57 7.94 -9.12 0.14
C GLU A 57 7.79 -10.49 -0.54
N GLY A 58 8.43 -11.52 0.02
CA GLY A 58 8.13 -12.91 -0.33
C GLY A 58 6.89 -13.44 0.39
N ASP A 59 6.38 -14.59 -0.04
CA ASP A 59 5.17 -15.21 0.52
C ASP A 59 5.25 -15.38 2.05
N ASP A 60 6.32 -16.00 2.55
CA ASP A 60 6.55 -16.19 3.99
C ASP A 60 6.56 -14.87 4.79
N TYR A 61 6.95 -13.75 4.14
CA TYR A 61 6.98 -12.44 4.78
C TYR A 61 5.58 -11.85 4.93
N ILE A 62 4.74 -11.98 3.90
CA ILE A 62 3.36 -11.48 3.89
C ILE A 62 2.47 -12.30 4.82
N GLU A 63 2.74 -13.60 4.96
CA GLU A 63 1.99 -14.48 5.85
C GLU A 63 2.20 -14.18 7.35
N ASP A 64 3.28 -13.47 7.70
CA ASP A 64 3.53 -13.03 9.07
C ASP A 64 2.90 -11.65 9.34
N PRO A 65 1.83 -11.57 10.14
CA PRO A 65 1.16 -10.31 10.44
C PRO A 65 2.04 -9.33 11.23
N GLU A 66 3.14 -9.77 11.86
CA GLU A 66 4.08 -8.84 12.51
C GLU A 66 4.84 -7.96 11.50
N ASN A 67 4.91 -8.38 10.23
CA ASN A 67 5.54 -7.61 9.14
C ASN A 67 4.60 -6.62 8.45
N LEU A 68 3.31 -6.69 8.77
CA LEU A 68 2.28 -5.82 8.22
C LEU A 68 1.72 -4.91 9.32
N GLY A 69 1.05 -3.84 8.91
CA GLY A 69 0.40 -2.92 9.84
C GLY A 69 -0.77 -2.19 9.22
N PHE A 70 -1.68 -1.72 10.08
CA PHE A 70 -2.78 -0.85 9.70
C PHE A 70 -2.38 0.61 9.85
N TYR A 71 -2.63 1.40 8.82
CA TYR A 71 -2.30 2.82 8.76
C TYR A 71 -3.42 3.60 8.09
N GLU A 72 -3.57 4.89 8.41
CA GLU A 72 -4.33 5.79 7.54
C GLU A 72 -3.67 5.86 6.17
N VAL A 73 -4.45 5.85 5.08
CA VAL A 73 -3.90 5.99 3.71
C VAL A 73 -3.01 7.22 3.58
N ASN A 74 -3.37 8.31 4.26
CA ASN A 74 -2.55 9.53 4.28
C ASN A 74 -1.14 9.30 4.84
N VAL A 75 -0.97 8.40 5.81
CA VAL A 75 0.37 8.08 6.34
C VAL A 75 1.22 7.47 5.23
N ILE A 76 0.71 6.48 4.50
CA ILE A 76 1.47 5.83 3.42
C ILE A 76 1.75 6.80 2.26
N ALA A 77 0.83 7.72 1.96
CA ALA A 77 1.06 8.79 0.98
C ALA A 77 2.25 9.71 1.35
N ASN A 78 2.63 9.80 2.62
CA ASN A 78 3.84 10.53 3.04
C ASN A 78 5.13 9.71 2.85
N TYR A 79 5.05 8.38 2.88
CA TYR A 79 6.17 7.50 2.53
C TYR A 79 6.39 7.48 1.01
N ASP A 80 5.31 7.53 0.23
CA ASP A 80 5.38 7.53 -1.22
C ASP A 80 4.23 8.35 -1.84
N THR A 81 4.52 9.58 -2.25
CA THR A 81 3.53 10.50 -2.82
C THR A 81 2.99 10.05 -4.18
N ASP A 82 3.69 9.13 -4.85
CA ASP A 82 3.34 8.70 -6.20
C ASP A 82 2.02 7.90 -6.21
N ILE A 83 1.64 7.29 -5.08
CA ILE A 83 0.38 6.54 -4.95
C ILE A 83 -0.85 7.44 -5.09
N ILE A 84 -0.72 8.75 -4.79
CA ILE A 84 -1.86 9.69 -4.67
C ILE A 84 -2.70 9.73 -5.95
N ALA A 85 -2.06 9.63 -7.11
CA ALA A 85 -2.74 9.64 -8.41
C ALA A 85 -3.70 8.46 -8.62
N HIS A 86 -3.59 7.40 -7.82
CA HIS A 86 -4.28 6.13 -8.02
C HIS A 86 -5.31 5.83 -6.92
N LEU A 87 -5.33 6.56 -5.80
CA LEU A 87 -6.13 6.23 -4.61
C LEU A 87 -7.65 6.23 -4.83
N ASN A 88 -8.13 6.89 -5.89
CA ASN A 88 -9.56 6.89 -6.27
C ASN A 88 -9.97 5.68 -7.13
N ALA A 89 -9.03 4.78 -7.47
CA ALA A 89 -9.36 3.57 -8.21
C ALA A 89 -10.31 2.67 -7.41
N PRO A 90 -11.26 1.96 -8.06
CA PRO A 90 -12.22 1.10 -7.39
C PRO A 90 -11.55 -0.15 -6.79
N ALA A 91 -12.27 -0.84 -5.90
CA ALA A 91 -11.89 -2.19 -5.47
C ALA A 91 -11.72 -3.12 -6.69
N GLY A 92 -10.81 -4.10 -6.57
CA GLY A 92 -10.32 -4.96 -7.64
C GLY A 92 -9.21 -4.33 -8.50
N SER A 93 -8.79 -3.09 -8.23
CA SER A 93 -7.68 -2.46 -8.96
C SER A 93 -6.33 -2.92 -8.43
N HIS A 94 -5.40 -3.18 -9.35
CA HIS A 94 -4.02 -3.55 -9.05
C HIS A 94 -3.07 -2.65 -9.85
N PHE A 95 -1.97 -2.23 -9.22
CA PHE A 95 -0.95 -1.40 -9.83
C PHE A 95 0.43 -1.89 -9.45
N ALA A 96 1.32 -1.97 -10.43
CA ALA A 96 2.73 -2.26 -10.24
C ALA A 96 3.58 -1.11 -10.78
N ARG A 97 4.68 -0.81 -10.12
CA ARG A 97 5.65 0.18 -10.54
C ARG A 97 6.63 -0.47 -11.51
N ASN A 98 6.74 0.08 -12.72
CA ASN A 98 7.68 -0.41 -13.73
C ASN A 98 9.13 0.04 -13.45
N GLU A 99 10.08 -0.40 -14.27
CA GLU A 99 11.51 -0.07 -14.15
C GLU A 99 11.79 1.45 -14.23
N GLN A 100 10.89 2.21 -14.84
CA GLN A 100 10.96 3.67 -14.97
C GLN A 100 10.36 4.39 -13.75
N GLY A 101 9.87 3.65 -12.76
CA GLY A 101 9.30 4.19 -11.54
C GLY A 101 7.85 4.67 -11.69
N VAL A 102 7.15 4.28 -12.76
CA VAL A 102 5.76 4.70 -13.03
C VAL A 102 4.81 3.56 -12.70
N PHE A 103 3.69 3.87 -12.04
CA PHE A 103 2.64 2.89 -11.80
C PHE A 103 1.84 2.60 -13.07
N GLU A 104 1.75 1.33 -13.41
CA GLU A 104 0.90 0.78 -14.45
C GLU A 104 -0.19 -0.07 -13.80
N ARG A 105 -1.41 0.05 -14.32
CA ARG A 105 -2.48 -0.88 -13.92
C ARG A 105 -2.12 -2.25 -14.48
N ILE A 106 -2.18 -3.25 -13.63
CA ILE A 106 -2.05 -4.65 -14.06
C ILE A 106 -3.41 -5.30 -13.93
N ASP A 107 -3.78 -6.07 -14.94
CA ASP A 107 -4.96 -6.91 -14.87
C ASP A 107 -4.49 -8.29 -14.40
N PHE A 108 -4.89 -8.67 -13.19
CA PHE A 108 -4.83 -10.05 -12.77
C PHE A 108 -5.97 -10.75 -13.54
N GLU A 109 -5.73 -11.08 -14.82
CA GLU A 109 -6.54 -12.10 -15.46
C GLU A 109 -6.49 -13.29 -14.51
N ALA A 110 -7.64 -13.65 -13.95
CA ALA A 110 -7.78 -14.89 -13.22
C ALA A 110 -7.14 -15.94 -14.12
N MET A 111 -5.97 -16.45 -13.73
CA MET A 111 -5.40 -17.60 -14.40
C MET A 111 -6.52 -18.61 -14.39
N ASP A 112 -7.13 -18.83 -15.55
CA ASP A 112 -8.11 -19.87 -15.76
C ASP A 112 -7.44 -21.14 -15.28
N LEU A 113 -7.78 -21.55 -14.06
CA LEU A 113 -7.45 -22.86 -13.52
C LEU A 113 -8.31 -23.83 -14.32
N GLU A 114 -7.84 -24.19 -15.51
CA GLU A 114 -8.23 -25.44 -16.19
C GLU A 114 -7.78 -26.66 -15.38
#